data_AF-A0A401TF03-F1
#
_entry.id   AF-A0A401TF03-F1
#
_cell.length_a   1.000
_cell.length_b   1.000
_cell.length_c   1.000
_cell.angle_alpha   90.00
_cell.angle_beta   90.00
_cell.angle_gamma   90.00
#
_symmetry.space_group_name_H-M   'P 1'
#
loop_
_entity.id
_entity.type
_entity.pdbx_description
1 polymer ?
#
loop_
_entity_poly.entity_id
_entity_poly.type
_entity_poly.pdbx_seq_one_letter_code
_entity_poly.pdbx_strand_id
1 'polypeptide(L)'
;MMDRCKKLGNNALLLNSVMSAFKPEFIAARSMDFIGMIKDCEESGFPKHLLFQSLGLNLALADPPENDKLQILNEAWKVITKLKNPQVSRSLYLLF
;
A
#
# COMPACT_ATOMS: atom_id res chain seq x y z
N MET A 1 17.85 2.79 0.90
CA MET A 1 17.20 2.85 -0.43
C MET A 1 15.85 3.56 -0.36
N MET A 2 15.01 3.21 0.61
CA MET A 2 13.69 3.82 0.82
C MET A 2 13.73 5.33 1.17
N ASP A 3 14.76 5.83 1.87
CA ASP A 3 14.87 7.27 2.18
C ASP A 3 15.09 8.17 0.95
N ARG A 4 15.61 7.60 -0.15
CA ARG A 4 15.76 8.35 -1.42
C ARG A 4 14.43 8.49 -2.14
N CYS A 5 13.55 7.50 -1.99
CA CYS A 5 12.18 7.50 -2.53
C CYS A 5 11.24 8.50 -1.84
N LYS A 6 11.70 9.22 -0.80
CA LYS A 6 10.93 10.29 -0.14
C LYS A 6 11.23 11.68 -0.71
N LYS A 7 12.29 11.85 -1.49
CA LYS A 7 12.80 13.17 -1.92
C LYS A 7 12.47 13.54 -3.37
N LEU A 8 11.76 12.68 -4.12
CA LEU A 8 11.49 12.90 -5.54
C LEU A 8 10.04 13.37 -5.74
N GLY A 9 9.79 14.25 -6.71
CA GLY A 9 8.43 14.76 -6.97
C GLY A 9 7.41 13.70 -7.41
N ASN A 10 7.82 12.44 -7.62
CA ASN A 10 6.97 11.34 -8.09
C ASN A 10 7.11 10.08 -7.20
N ASN A 11 7.18 10.30 -5.89
CA ASN A 11 7.40 9.24 -4.87
C ASN A 11 6.37 8.11 -4.93
N ALA A 12 5.11 8.43 -5.27
CA ALA A 12 4.02 7.46 -5.33
C ALA A 12 4.23 6.43 -6.46
N LEU A 13 4.57 6.86 -7.67
CA LEU A 13 4.83 5.94 -8.79
C LEU A 13 6.04 5.05 -8.51
N LEU A 14 7.11 5.61 -7.95
CA LEU A 14 8.30 4.86 -7.57
C LEU A 14 7.98 3.80 -6.50
N LEU A 15 7.16 4.17 -5.50
CA LEU A 15 6.74 3.25 -4.45
C LEU A 15 5.90 2.10 -5.03
N ASN A 16 5.02 2.38 -5.98
CA ASN A 16 4.27 1.36 -6.70
C ASN A 16 5.20 0.39 -7.43
N SER A 17 6.19 0.91 -8.17
CA SER A 17 7.18 0.10 -8.88
C SER A 17 7.98 -0.80 -7.92
N VAL A 18 8.33 -0.31 -6.73
CA VAL A 18 8.99 -1.14 -5.70
C VAL A 18 8.08 -2.27 -5.24
N MET A 19 6.81 -1.99 -4.93
CA MET A 19 5.86 -3.03 -4.51
C MET A 19 5.57 -4.07 -5.59
N SER A 20 5.72 -3.72 -6.88
CA SER A 20 5.55 -4.68 -7.99
C SER A 20 6.83 -5.46 -8.34
N ALA A 21 8.02 -4.90 -8.08
CA ALA A 21 9.29 -5.50 -8.49
C ALA A 21 9.92 -6.42 -7.43
N PHE A 22 9.61 -6.19 -6.15
CA PHE A 22 10.17 -6.98 -5.05
C PHE A 22 9.28 -8.18 -4.72
N LYS A 23 9.88 -9.17 -4.06
CA LYS A 23 9.15 -10.35 -3.60
C LYS A 23 8.06 -9.98 -2.57
N PRO A 24 6.87 -10.61 -2.61
CA PRO A 24 5.78 -10.31 -1.68
C PRO A 24 6.17 -10.42 -0.20
N GLU A 25 7.03 -11.38 0.18
CA GLU A 25 7.47 -11.57 1.56
C GLU A 25 8.28 -10.37 2.09
N PHE A 26 9.07 -9.74 1.22
CA PHE A 26 9.84 -8.54 1.57
C PHE A 26 8.91 -7.35 1.86
N ILE A 27 7.82 -7.25 1.12
CA ILE A 27 6.81 -6.21 1.25
C ILE A 27 5.95 -6.46 2.49
N ALA A 28 5.47 -7.70 2.67
CA ALA A 28 4.62 -8.09 3.79
C ALA A 28 5.30 -7.89 5.14
N ALA A 29 6.57 -8.29 5.26
CA ALA A 29 7.38 -8.11 6.46
C ALA A 29 7.63 -6.65 6.84
N ARG A 30 7.40 -5.69 5.93
CA ARG A 30 7.58 -4.24 6.15
C ARG A 30 6.32 -3.43 5.82
N SER A 31 5.18 -4.09 5.80
CA SER A 31 3.89 -3.52 5.40
C SER A 31 3.57 -2.21 6.12
N MET A 32 3.89 -2.10 7.39
CA MET A 32 3.71 -0.87 8.17
C MET A 32 4.58 0.30 7.69
N ASP A 33 5.83 0.04 7.28
CA ASP A 33 6.70 1.07 6.69
C ASP A 33 6.13 1.56 5.35
N PHE A 34 5.62 0.62 4.52
CA PHE A 34 4.95 0.94 3.27
C PHE A 34 3.69 1.79 3.49
N ILE A 35 2.87 1.47 4.49
CA ILE A 35 1.71 2.30 4.85
C ILE A 35 2.13 3.72 5.24
N GLY A 36 3.19 3.87 6.05
CA GLY A 36 3.76 5.18 6.39
C GLY A 36 4.17 5.96 5.14
N MET A 37 4.94 5.32 4.25
CA MET A 37 5.37 5.93 2.98
C MET A 37 4.20 6.31 2.06
N ILE A 38 3.13 5.51 1.99
CA ILE A 38 1.94 5.81 1.21
C ILE A 38 1.21 7.04 1.75
N LYS A 39 1.13 7.18 3.08
CA LYS A 39 0.51 8.36 3.72
C LYS A 39 1.29 9.64 3.40
N ASP A 40 2.61 9.56 3.46
CA ASP A 40 3.54 10.67 3.23
C ASP A 40 3.67 11.08 1.75
N CYS A 41 3.21 10.24 0.80
CA CYS A 41 3.19 10.61 -0.61
C CYS A 41 2.24 11.79 -0.87
N GLU A 42 2.62 12.71 -1.75
CA GLU A 42 1.69 13.71 -2.27
C GLU A 42 0.79 13.09 -3.35
N GLU A 43 -0.46 13.56 -3.50
CA GLU A 43 -1.38 13.12 -4.57
C GLU A 43 -1.06 13.77 -5.95
N SER A 44 0.18 14.17 -6.17
CA SER A 44 0.65 14.80 -7.41
C SER A 44 0.99 13.75 -8.45
N GLY A 45 -0.03 13.21 -9.12
CA GLY A 45 0.11 12.45 -10.37
C GLY A 45 -0.06 10.93 -10.28
N PHE A 46 -0.13 10.32 -9.09
CA PHE A 46 -0.48 8.90 -8.91
C PHE A 46 -1.47 8.71 -7.76
N PRO A 47 -2.63 8.05 -7.98
CA PRO A 47 -3.64 7.87 -6.94
C PRO A 47 -3.18 6.97 -5.79
N LYS A 48 -3.31 7.43 -4.54
CA LYS A 48 -2.93 6.65 -3.33
C LYS A 48 -3.67 5.31 -3.21
N HIS A 49 -4.92 5.23 -3.69
CA HIS A 49 -5.69 3.99 -3.62
C HIS A 49 -5.04 2.85 -4.42
N LEU A 50 -4.32 3.16 -5.50
CA LEU A 50 -3.57 2.15 -6.26
C LEU A 50 -2.38 1.61 -5.48
N LEU A 51 -1.76 2.44 -4.62
CA LEU A 51 -0.68 1.98 -3.73
C LEU A 51 -1.21 1.01 -2.67
N PHE A 52 -2.38 1.30 -2.09
CA PHE A 52 -3.05 0.38 -1.17
C PHE A 52 -3.47 -0.92 -1.86
N GLN A 53 -3.89 -0.86 -3.14
CA GLN A 53 -4.19 -2.04 -3.92
C GLN A 53 -2.93 -2.91 -4.14
N SER A 54 -1.82 -2.32 -4.58
CA SER A 54 -0.56 -3.05 -4.77
C SER A 54 0.01 -3.61 -3.47
N LEU A 55 -0.13 -2.88 -2.35
CA LEU A 55 0.20 -3.41 -1.04
C LEU A 55 -0.68 -4.61 -0.70
N GLY A 56 -2.00 -4.49 -0.89
CA GLY A 56 -2.96 -5.57 -0.63
C GLY A 56 -2.66 -6.84 -1.41
N LEU A 57 -2.28 -6.74 -2.69
CA LEU A 57 -1.87 -7.88 -3.50
C LEU A 57 -0.63 -8.60 -2.94
N ASN A 58 0.36 -7.84 -2.44
CA ASN A 58 1.53 -8.44 -1.81
C ASN A 58 1.15 -9.15 -0.51
N LEU A 59 0.22 -8.58 0.27
CA LEU A 59 -0.26 -9.17 1.53
C LEU A 59 -1.14 -10.42 1.33
N ALA A 60 -1.84 -10.51 0.19
CA ALA A 60 -2.57 -11.69 -0.19
C ALA A 60 -1.64 -12.86 -0.59
N LEU A 61 -0.45 -12.54 -1.11
CA LEU A 61 0.56 -13.53 -1.51
C LEU A 61 1.50 -13.92 -0.36
N ALA A 62 1.73 -13.03 0.61
CA ALA A 62 2.57 -13.27 1.77
C ALA A 62 1.98 -12.62 3.02
N ASP A 63 1.85 -13.39 4.09
CA ASP A 63 1.33 -12.90 5.35
C ASP A 63 2.23 -11.82 5.98
N PRO A 64 1.67 -10.67 6.39
CA PRO A 64 2.40 -9.72 7.23
C PRO A 64 2.51 -10.25 8.67
N PRO A 65 3.38 -9.64 9.50
CA PRO A 65 3.48 -9.98 10.92
C PRO A 65 2.12 -9.93 11.62
N GLU A 66 1.84 -10.91 12.48
CA GLU A 66 0.52 -11.08 13.09
C GLU A 66 0.06 -9.86 13.90
N ASN A 67 1.00 -9.19 14.57
CA ASN A 67 0.75 -7.96 15.32
C ASN A 67 0.33 -6.78 14.43
N ASP A 68 0.70 -6.80 13.14
CA ASP A 68 0.48 -5.69 12.22
C ASP A 68 -0.83 -5.86 11.44
N LYS A 69 -1.37 -7.08 11.32
CA LYS A 69 -2.56 -7.43 10.52
C LYS A 69 -3.75 -6.50 10.78
N LEU A 70 -4.10 -6.30 12.05
CA LEU A 70 -5.21 -5.44 12.46
C LEU A 70 -4.96 -3.96 12.14
N GLN A 71 -3.73 -3.49 12.34
CA GLN A 71 -3.37 -2.11 12.09
C GLN A 71 -3.37 -1.80 10.59
N ILE A 72 -2.83 -2.71 9.77
CA ILE A 72 -2.88 -2.65 8.31
C ILE A 72 -4.32 -2.52 7.81
N LEU A 73 -5.22 -3.38 8.31
CA LEU A 73 -6.63 -3.37 7.93
C LEU A 73 -7.29 -2.03 8.26
N ASN A 74 -7.06 -1.52 9.48
CA ASN A 74 -7.61 -0.24 9.93
C ASN A 74 -7.14 0.93 9.04
N GLU A 75 -5.86 0.93 8.64
CA GLU A 75 -5.32 1.99 7.78
C GLU A 75 -5.82 1.91 6.35
N ALA A 76 -5.93 0.70 5.78
CA ALA A 76 -6.54 0.51 4.47
C ALA A 76 -8.01 0.98 4.48
N TRP A 77 -8.77 0.60 5.50
CA TRP A 77 -10.19 0.95 5.65
C TRP A 77 -10.45 2.46 5.67
N LYS A 78 -9.60 3.24 6.35
CA LYS A 78 -9.68 4.71 6.38
C LYS A 78 -9.57 5.36 5.00
N VAL A 79 -8.85 4.73 4.08
CA VAL A 79 -8.67 5.25 2.71
C VAL A 79 -9.85 4.81 1.85
N ILE A 80 -10.27 3.56 1.96
CA ILE A 80 -11.37 2.98 1.16
C ILE A 80 -12.71 3.64 1.45
N THR A 81 -13.01 3.90 2.72
CA THR A 81 -14.26 4.57 3.12
C THR A 81 -14.39 5.99 2.55
N LYS A 82 -13.26 6.60 2.15
CA LYS A 82 -13.24 7.91 1.48
C LYS A 82 -13.37 7.80 -0.03
N LEU A 83 -13.19 6.62 -0.61
CA LEU A 83 -13.37 6.39 -2.04
C LEU A 83 -14.87 6.29 -2.34
N LYS A 84 -15.41 7.31 -3.01
CA LYS A 84 -16.83 7.36 -3.42
C LYS A 84 -17.18 6.36 -4.54
N ASN A 85 -16.23 5.53 -4.99
CA ASN A 85 -16.37 4.71 -6.19
C ASN A 85 -16.38 3.20 -5.86
N PRO A 86 -17.52 2.50 -6.05
CA PRO A 86 -17.70 1.11 -5.60
C PRO A 86 -16.81 0.06 -6.30
N GLN A 87 -16.16 0.41 -7.42
CA GLN A 87 -15.25 -0.51 -8.13
C GLN A 87 -13.98 -0.87 -7.32
N VAL A 88 -13.57 -0.01 -6.37
CA VAL A 88 -12.40 -0.28 -5.51
C VAL A 88 -12.70 -1.35 -4.45
N SER A 89 -13.97 -1.49 -4.06
CA SER A 89 -14.43 -2.48 -3.07
C SER A 89 -14.09 -3.92 -3.47
N ARG A 90 -14.05 -4.20 -4.78
CA ARG A 90 -13.76 -5.55 -5.32
C ARG A 90 -12.31 -5.99 -5.10
N SER A 91 -11.38 -5.05 -5.01
CA SER A 91 -9.96 -5.36 -4.76
C SER A 91 -9.70 -5.75 -3.29
N LEU A 92 -10.63 -5.43 -2.38
CA LEU A 92 -10.53 -5.82 -0.97
C LEU A 92 -11.08 -7.20 -0.65
N TYR A 93 -11.94 -7.75 -1.50
CA TYR A 93 -12.36 -9.16 -1.37
C TYR A 93 -11.19 -10.14 -1.53
N LEU A 94 -10.03 -9.67 -2.01
CA LEU A 94 -8.78 -10.46 -2.06
C LEU A 94 -7.91 -10.28 -0.80
N LEU A 95 -8.28 -9.36 0.09
CA LEU A 95 -7.65 -9.14 1.40
C LEU A 95 -8.41 -9.83 2.55
N PHE A 96 -9.57 -10.42 2.27
CA PHE A 96 -10.37 -11.28 3.15
C PHE A 96 -10.42 -12.70 2.59
#